data_AF-A0A832ILM9-F1
#
_entry.id   AF-A0A832ILM9-F1
#
_cell.length_a   1.000
_cell.length_b   1.000
_cell.length_c   1.000
_cell.angle_alpha   90.00
_cell.angle_beta   90.00
_cell.angle_gamma   90.00
#
_symmetry.space_group_name_H-M   'P 1'
#
loop_
_entity.id
_entity.type
_entity.pdbx_description
1 polymer ?
#
loop_
_entity_poly.entity_id
_entity_poly.type
_entity_poly.pdbx_seq_one_letter_code
_entity_poly.pdbx_strand_id
1 'polypeptide(L)'
;AISFAEVLHSSDVPGGVVNILTGKKDELISHMASHMDVNAIIYCGKGQDTIKTINELASNNVKRTIFYKKTDWNNEACESPYFIEKCQEVKTTWHPTKV
;
A
#
# COMPACT_ATOMS: atom_id res chain seq x y z
N ALA A 1 -10.14 12.31 5.54
CA ALA A 1 -10.38 11.37 4.41
C ALA A 1 -11.34 11.97 3.39
N ILE A 2 -12.60 12.24 3.77
CA ILE A 2 -13.61 12.76 2.82
C ILE A 2 -13.20 14.13 2.24
N SER A 3 -12.75 15.08 3.06
CA SER A 3 -12.25 16.38 2.56
C SER A 3 -11.01 16.24 1.66
N PHE A 4 -10.20 15.20 1.83
CA PHE A 4 -9.06 14.95 0.94
C PHE A 4 -9.52 14.42 -0.42
N ALA A 5 -10.67 13.75 -0.50
CA ALA A 5 -11.25 13.34 -1.77
C ALA A 5 -11.61 14.55 -2.67
N GLU A 6 -12.04 15.67 -2.07
CA GLU A 6 -12.29 16.92 -2.80
C GLU A 6 -11.00 17.52 -3.38
N VAL A 7 -9.90 17.47 -2.61
CA VAL A 7 -8.57 17.89 -3.09
C VAL A 7 -8.14 17.04 -4.29
N LEU A 8 -8.25 15.71 -4.19
CA LEU A 8 -7.93 14.80 -5.29
C LEU A 8 -8.79 15.05 -6.54
N HIS A 9 -10.09 15.27 -6.35
CA HIS A 9 -11.03 15.59 -7.43
C HIS A 9 -10.63 16.88 -8.17
N SER A 10 -10.16 17.89 -7.42
CA SER A 10 -9.73 19.17 -7.98
C SER A 10 -8.30 19.16 -8.54
N SER A 11 -7.59 18.04 -8.42
CA SER A 11 -6.17 17.90 -8.79
C SER A 11 -5.95 17.08 -10.07
N ASP A 12 -6.99 16.90 -10.89
CA ASP A 12 -6.94 16.16 -12.17
C ASP A 12 -6.41 14.71 -12.05
N VAL A 13 -6.60 14.06 -10.90
CA VAL A 13 -6.22 12.65 -10.70
C VAL A 13 -7.13 11.77 -11.57
N PRO A 14 -6.59 10.92 -12.47
CA PRO A 14 -7.40 10.06 -13.32
C PRO A 14 -8.27 9.10 -12.50
N GLY A 15 -9.47 8.80 -13.01
CA GLY A 15 -10.39 7.88 -12.36
C GLY A 15 -9.76 6.52 -12.09
N GLY A 16 -9.90 6.03 -10.86
CA GLY A 16 -9.37 4.73 -10.42
C GLY A 16 -7.94 4.75 -9.89
N VAL A 17 -7.17 5.84 -10.03
CA VAL A 17 -5.80 5.93 -9.49
C VAL A 17 -5.81 6.01 -7.97
N VAL A 18 -6.72 6.80 -7.39
CA VAL A 18 -6.92 6.87 -5.93
C VAL A 18 -8.37 6.57 -5.61
N ASN A 19 -8.58 5.50 -4.84
CA ASN A 19 -9.89 5.09 -4.35
C ASN A 19 -9.89 5.14 -2.81
N ILE A 20 -10.85 5.83 -2.21
CA ILE A 20 -10.95 6.00 -0.76
C ILE A 20 -12.15 5.22 -0.25
N LEU A 21 -11.92 4.27 0.65
CA LEU A 21 -12.96 3.54 1.36
C LEU A 21 -12.95 3.93 2.84
N THR A 22 -14.12 4.26 3.38
CA THR A 22 -14.32 4.53 4.80
C THR A 22 -15.18 3.44 5.43
N GLY A 23 -14.86 3.02 6.64
CA GLY A 23 -15.59 1.97 7.34
C GLY A 23 -14.83 1.45 8.54
N LYS A 24 -15.29 0.35 9.14
CA LYS A 24 -14.54 -0.32 10.20
C LYS A 24 -13.39 -1.10 9.59
N LYS A 25 -12.19 -0.85 10.11
CA LYS A 25 -10.97 -1.47 9.59
C LYS A 25 -11.02 -2.99 9.63
N ASP A 26 -11.56 -3.55 10.71
CA ASP A 26 -11.64 -5.01 10.93
C ASP A 26 -12.55 -5.71 9.90
N GLU A 27 -13.53 -4.99 9.35
CA GLU A 27 -14.39 -5.51 8.27
C GLU A 27 -13.66 -5.49 6.91
N LEU A 28 -12.69 -4.58 6.71
CA LEU A 28 -12.02 -4.38 5.42
C LEU A 28 -10.71 -5.18 5.25
N ILE A 29 -10.00 -5.45 6.35
CA ILE A 29 -8.65 -6.04 6.32
C ILE A 29 -8.63 -7.39 5.59
N SER A 30 -9.55 -8.29 5.93
CA SER A 30 -9.58 -9.65 5.37
C SER A 30 -9.83 -9.63 3.86
N HIS A 31 -10.74 -8.77 3.40
CA HIS A 31 -11.02 -8.59 1.98
C HIS A 31 -9.79 -8.06 1.23
N MET A 32 -9.11 -7.03 1.73
CA MET A 32 -7.92 -6.48 1.06
C MET A 32 -6.73 -7.45 1.09
N ALA A 33 -6.53 -8.17 2.19
CA ALA A 33 -5.41 -9.11 2.32
C ALA A 33 -5.58 -10.37 1.47
N SER A 34 -6.82 -10.85 1.30
CA SER A 34 -7.13 -12.05 0.50
C SER A 34 -7.37 -11.77 -0.99
N HIS A 35 -7.58 -10.51 -1.40
CA HIS A 35 -7.93 -10.19 -2.79
C HIS A 35 -6.84 -10.62 -3.77
N MET A 36 -7.19 -11.46 -4.74
CA MET A 36 -6.20 -12.07 -5.64
C MET A 36 -5.54 -11.07 -6.59
N ASP A 37 -6.23 -9.99 -6.94
CA ASP A 37 -5.76 -8.99 -7.91
C ASP A 37 -5.05 -7.77 -7.28
N VAL A 38 -4.83 -7.78 -5.96
CA VAL A 38 -4.06 -6.73 -5.27
C VAL A 38 -2.58 -7.13 -5.23
N ASN A 39 -1.66 -6.32 -5.77
CA ASN A 39 -0.24 -6.71 -5.79
C ASN A 39 0.49 -6.47 -4.46
N ALA A 40 0.06 -5.49 -3.67
CA ALA A 40 0.69 -5.14 -2.39
C ALA A 40 -0.31 -4.59 -1.38
N ILE A 41 -0.04 -4.80 -0.09
CA ILE A 41 -0.79 -4.21 1.02
C ILE A 41 0.16 -3.47 1.97
N ILE A 42 -0.19 -2.23 2.29
CA ILE A 42 0.51 -1.41 3.29
C ILE A 42 -0.40 -1.28 4.51
N TYR A 43 0.12 -1.67 5.67
CA TYR A 43 -0.58 -1.54 6.94
C TYR A 43 0.18 -0.62 7.89
N CYS A 44 -0.41 0.53 8.18
CA CYS A 44 0.14 1.57 9.06
C CYS A 44 -0.35 1.47 10.51
N GLY A 45 -0.71 0.27 10.98
CA GLY A 45 -1.16 0.01 12.35
C GLY A 45 -0.18 -0.83 13.17
N LYS A 46 -0.56 -1.13 14.41
CA LYS A 46 0.29 -1.87 15.37
C LYS A 46 -0.28 -3.22 15.84
N GLY A 47 -1.51 -3.56 15.48
CA GLY A 47 -2.17 -4.79 15.94
C GLY A 47 -1.45 -6.05 15.44
N GLN A 48 -0.88 -6.86 16.34
CA GLN A 48 -0.11 -8.04 15.95
C GLN A 48 -1.01 -9.12 15.33
N ASP A 49 -2.23 -9.31 15.85
CA ASP A 49 -3.19 -10.26 15.27
C ASP A 49 -3.57 -9.87 13.85
N THR A 50 -3.79 -8.57 13.61
CA THR A 50 -4.04 -8.05 12.26
C THR A 50 -2.87 -8.32 11.32
N ILE A 51 -1.65 -8.07 11.76
CA ILE A 51 -0.43 -8.31 10.95
C ILE A 51 -0.30 -9.79 10.63
N LYS A 52 -0.58 -10.67 11.60
CA LYS A 52 -0.60 -12.12 11.42
C LYS A 52 -1.63 -12.52 10.36
N THR A 53 -2.89 -12.07 10.50
CA THR A 53 -3.96 -12.34 9.53
C THR A 53 -3.62 -11.85 8.12
N ILE A 54 -3.03 -10.64 7.99
CA ILE A 54 -2.61 -10.10 6.70
C ILE A 54 -1.57 -11.02 6.06
N ASN A 55 -0.54 -11.45 6.79
CA ASN A 55 0.50 -12.33 6.24
C ASN A 55 -0.04 -13.71 5.86
N GLU A 56 -0.92 -14.29 6.68
CA GLU A 56 -1.57 -15.57 6.38
C GLU A 56 -2.36 -15.50 5.07
N LEU A 57 -3.23 -14.49 4.92
CA LEU A 57 -4.06 -14.35 3.72
C LEU A 57 -3.23 -13.96 2.48
N ALA A 58 -2.25 -13.08 2.64
CA ALA A 58 -1.36 -12.65 1.56
C ALA A 58 -0.50 -13.79 1.00
N SER A 59 -0.22 -14.82 1.82
CA SER A 59 0.57 -15.98 1.38
C SER A 59 -0.09 -16.75 0.22
N ASN A 60 -1.42 -16.68 0.07
CA ASN A 60 -2.16 -17.39 -0.97
C ASN A 60 -1.79 -16.94 -2.41
N ASN A 61 -1.32 -15.72 -2.60
CA ASN A 61 -0.77 -15.26 -3.88
C ASN A 61 0.58 -14.55 -3.76
N VAL A 62 1.24 -14.71 -2.61
CA VAL A 62 2.57 -14.16 -2.34
C VAL A 62 2.63 -12.65 -2.60
N LYS A 63 1.52 -11.92 -2.36
CA LYS A 63 1.49 -10.47 -2.52
C LYS A 63 2.40 -9.81 -1.50
N ARG A 64 2.95 -8.66 -1.86
CA ARG A 64 3.88 -7.93 -0.98
C ARG A 64 3.15 -7.35 0.22
N THR A 65 3.65 -7.62 1.43
CA THR A 65 3.13 -7.02 2.67
C THR A 65 4.14 -6.02 3.24
N ILE A 66 3.67 -4.83 3.61
CA ILE A 66 4.50 -3.76 4.18
C ILE A 66 3.85 -3.28 5.47
N PHE A 67 4.62 -3.28 6.56
CA PHE A 67 4.12 -2.91 7.89
C PHE A 67 4.87 -1.69 8.43
N TYR A 68 4.13 -0.63 8.75
CA TYR A 68 4.66 0.53 9.45
C TYR A 68 4.03 0.62 10.83
N LYS A 69 4.82 0.31 11.87
CA LYS A 69 4.40 0.41 13.28
C LYS A 69 4.67 1.82 13.87
N LYS A 70 4.65 2.87 13.05
CA LYS A 70 4.92 4.25 13.47
C LYS A 70 3.78 4.80 14.33
N THR A 71 4.11 5.68 15.28
CA THR A 71 3.13 6.37 16.13
C THR A 71 2.79 7.75 15.61
N ASP A 72 3.78 8.43 15.04
CA ASP A 72 3.66 9.79 14.53
C ASP A 72 4.02 9.82 13.04
N TRP A 73 3.05 10.19 12.23
CA TRP A 73 3.19 10.35 10.78
C TRP A 73 3.47 11.80 10.37
N ASN A 74 3.40 12.76 11.31
CA ASN A 74 3.66 14.18 11.06
C ASN A 74 5.14 14.56 11.27
N ASN A 75 5.98 13.61 11.67
CA ASN A 75 7.42 13.81 11.78
C ASN A 75 8.03 14.05 10.40
N GLU A 76 9.00 14.97 10.28
CA GLU A 76 9.71 15.31 9.03
C GLU A 76 10.27 14.07 8.30
N ALA A 77 10.74 13.05 9.04
CA ALA A 77 11.22 11.80 8.45
C ALA A 77 10.12 10.99 7.71
N CYS A 78 8.84 11.34 7.89
CA CYS A 78 7.70 10.76 7.19
C CYS A 78 7.36 11.49 5.87
N GLU A 79 8.00 12.60 5.56
CA GLU A 79 7.87 13.31 4.28
C GLU A 79 8.83 12.78 3.20
N SER A 80 9.59 11.73 3.51
CA SER A 80 10.57 11.14 2.62
C SER A 80 9.93 10.57 1.33
N PRO A 81 10.47 10.89 0.14
CA PRO A 81 9.97 10.33 -1.11
C PRO A 81 10.25 8.83 -1.25
N TYR A 82 11.16 8.27 -0.44
CA TYR A 82 11.63 6.90 -0.55
C TYR A 82 10.65 5.83 -0.04
N PHE A 83 9.50 6.21 0.52
CA PHE A 83 8.46 5.22 0.87
C PHE A 83 7.95 4.44 -0.33
N ILE A 84 7.95 5.06 -1.51
CA ILE A 84 7.47 4.44 -2.76
C ILE A 84 8.31 3.24 -3.19
N GLU A 85 9.59 3.18 -2.81
CA GLU A 85 10.51 2.10 -3.24
C GLU A 85 9.98 0.71 -2.85
N LYS A 86 9.30 0.60 -1.70
CA LYS A 86 8.69 -0.67 -1.28
C LYS A 86 7.53 -1.12 -2.17
N CYS A 87 6.99 -0.26 -3.02
CA CYS A 87 5.92 -0.56 -3.96
C CYS A 87 6.40 -0.62 -5.42
N GLN A 88 7.70 -0.50 -5.66
CA GLN A 88 8.29 -0.63 -6.99
C GLN A 88 8.78 -2.06 -7.24
N GLU A 89 8.84 -2.44 -8.51
CA GLU A 89 9.45 -3.71 -8.96
C GLU A 89 10.62 -3.40 -9.87
N VAL A 90 11.73 -4.14 -9.69
CA VAL A 90 12.90 -4.00 -10.55
C VAL A 90 12.77 -4.98 -11.72
N LYS A 91 12.67 -4.43 -12.93
CA LYS A 91 12.71 -5.21 -14.16
C LYS A 91 14.03 -4.94 -14.89
N THR A 92 15.02 -5.79 -14.64
CA THR A 92 16.33 -5.71 -15.30
C THR A 92 16.23 -6.20 -16.75
N THR A 93 16.60 -5.35 -17.71
CA THR A 93 16.61 -5.68 -19.14
C THR A 93 18.04 -5.58 -19.67
N TRP A 94 18.54 -6.64 -20.29
CA TRP A 94 19.88 -6.71 -20.84
C TRP A 94 19.85 -6.37 -22.33
N HIS A 95 20.56 -5.30 -22.71
CA HIS A 95 20.69 -4.88 -24.09
C HIS A 95 22.06 -5.34 -24.64
N PRO A 96 22.15 -5.81 -25.90
CA PRO A 96 23.44 -6.12 -26.50
C PRO A 96 24.36 -4.90 -26.49
N THR A 97 25.60 -5.09 -26.06
CA THR A 97 26.67 -4.09 -26.18
C THR A 97 27.69 -4.58 -27.19
N LYS A 98 28.22 -3.69 -28.04
CA LYS A 98 29.38 -4.02 -28.87
C LYS A 98 30.56 -4.32 -27.95
N VAL A 99 31.15 -5.50 -28.10
CA VAL A 99 32.47 -5.85 -27.56
C VAL A 99 33.52 -5.21 -28.45
#